data_AF-A0A8T2IEP5-F1
#
_entry.id   AF-A0A8T2IEP5-F1
#
_cell.length_a   1.000
_cell.length_b   1.000
_cell.length_c   1.000
_cell.angle_alpha   90.00
_cell.angle_beta   90.00
_cell.angle_gamma   90.00
#
_symmetry.space_group_name_H-M   'P 1'
#
loop_
_entity.id
_entity.type
_entity.pdbx_description
1 polymer ?
#
loop_
_entity_poly.entity_id
_entity_poly.type
_entity_poly.pdbx_seq_one_letter_code
_entity_poly.pdbx_strand_id
1 'polypeptide(L)'
;GSQSKEQRRVWFADGILPNGESANSEKSSGAPVAGTLTVAHTNSSSSTEGENTSGFCGSITQVGSAMNLIPEDGLPPILISTGVKGDYAVEERPSQMSVMQQLEDGGPDPLVFVLNANLLAMVKIVNYVNRKCWCFTTKGMHAVGQAEIVILLQCLPDEKCLPRDLFSHFVELYREALVGNVVGNLGHSFVSQSFLGSKEHGGFLYVTPTYQSLQDLVLPAEPYMFGILIQKWETPWAKVFPIRLMLRLGAEYRLYPCPLFSVRYRKPLFGETGHTIINVLADFRNYQYTLPVVQGLVVDMEVRKTSIKIPSNRYNE
;
A
#
# COMPACT_ATOMS: atom_id res chain seq x y z
N GLY A 1 54.15 19.46 -10.66
CA GLY A 1 52.91 18.96 -11.27
C GLY A 1 51.80 19.03 -10.24
N SER A 2 50.75 19.80 -10.52
CA SER A 2 49.58 19.90 -9.62
C SER A 2 48.69 18.68 -9.82
N GLN A 3 48.51 17.87 -8.78
CA GLN A 3 47.44 16.87 -8.76
C GLN A 3 46.10 17.62 -8.76
N SER A 4 45.31 17.46 -9.81
CA SER A 4 43.91 17.88 -9.84
C SER A 4 43.16 17.09 -8.78
N LYS A 5 42.57 17.79 -7.79
CA LYS A 5 41.59 17.19 -6.87
C LYS A 5 40.43 16.68 -7.71
N GLU A 6 40.35 15.37 -7.88
CA GLU A 6 39.23 14.72 -8.55
C GLU A 6 37.97 14.94 -7.70
N GLN A 7 37.04 15.72 -8.22
CA GLN A 7 35.79 16.04 -7.54
C GLN A 7 34.92 14.78 -7.54
N ARG A 8 34.89 14.05 -6.41
CA ARG A 8 34.06 12.86 -6.25
C ARG A 8 32.59 13.25 -6.50
N ARG A 9 32.01 12.74 -7.58
CA ARG A 9 30.59 12.95 -7.92
C ARG A 9 29.74 11.99 -7.11
N VAL A 10 28.70 12.53 -6.49
CA VAL A 10 27.71 11.76 -5.73
C VAL A 10 26.66 11.23 -6.70
N TRP A 11 26.44 9.93 -6.67
CA TRP A 11 25.44 9.25 -7.49
C TRP A 11 24.21 8.89 -6.66
N PHE A 12 23.05 9.14 -7.23
CA PHE A 12 21.75 8.79 -6.68
C PHE A 12 21.20 7.58 -7.46
N ALA A 13 20.52 6.65 -6.78
CA ALA A 13 20.07 5.36 -7.36
C ALA A 13 19.02 5.48 -8.47
N ASP A 14 18.40 6.65 -8.62
CA ASP A 14 17.46 7.01 -9.69
C ASP A 14 18.16 7.61 -10.92
N GLY A 15 19.49 7.66 -10.94
CA GLY A 15 20.28 8.19 -12.06
C GLY A 15 20.21 9.72 -12.21
N ILE A 16 19.60 10.40 -11.25
CA ILE A 16 19.46 11.87 -11.22
C ILE A 16 20.70 12.45 -10.53
N LEU A 17 21.37 13.40 -11.17
CA LEU A 17 22.49 14.11 -10.56
C LEU A 17 21.98 15.22 -9.60
N PRO A 18 22.81 15.74 -8.67
CA PRO A 18 22.42 16.82 -7.75
C PRO A 18 21.85 18.08 -8.42
N ASN A 19 22.09 18.28 -9.72
CA ASN A 19 21.60 19.39 -10.54
C ASN A 19 20.32 19.07 -11.34
N GLY A 20 19.73 17.87 -11.19
CA GLY A 20 18.51 17.46 -11.89
C GLY A 20 18.72 16.91 -13.31
N GLU A 21 19.96 16.70 -13.75
CA GLU A 21 20.28 16.09 -15.05
C GLU A 21 20.27 14.55 -14.97
N SER A 22 19.74 13.88 -16.00
CA SER A 22 19.78 12.43 -16.15
C SER A 22 21.15 11.98 -16.68
N ALA A 23 21.80 11.03 -16.02
CA ALA A 23 23.06 10.47 -16.51
C ALA A 23 22.83 9.56 -17.74
N ASN A 24 23.50 9.87 -18.86
CA ASN A 24 23.50 9.01 -20.04
C ASN A 24 24.21 7.68 -19.73
N SER A 25 23.47 6.57 -19.82
CA SER A 25 23.98 5.21 -19.63
C SER A 25 24.69 4.73 -20.90
N GLU A 26 26.01 4.88 -20.97
CA GLU A 26 26.84 4.02 -21.83
C GLU A 26 27.14 2.70 -21.09
N LYS A 27 26.75 1.58 -21.71
CA LYS A 27 26.88 0.22 -21.21
C LYS A 27 28.35 -0.17 -21.02
N SER A 28 28.65 -0.87 -19.92
CA SER A 28 29.78 -1.80 -19.87
C SER A 28 29.31 -3.17 -19.38
N SER A 29 29.55 -4.17 -20.20
CA SER A 29 29.20 -5.59 -20.09
C SER A 29 30.00 -6.33 -19.00
N GLY A 30 29.32 -7.13 -18.18
CA GLY A 30 29.90 -8.18 -17.33
C GLY A 30 28.87 -9.29 -17.10
N ALA A 31 29.22 -10.52 -17.46
CA ALA A 31 28.34 -11.70 -17.44
C ALA A 31 28.04 -12.22 -16.01
N PRO A 32 26.88 -12.86 -15.76
CA PRO A 32 26.53 -13.38 -14.44
C PRO A 32 27.02 -14.81 -14.23
N VAL A 33 27.53 -15.10 -13.03
CA VAL A 33 27.82 -16.47 -12.57
C VAL A 33 26.63 -16.95 -11.73
N ALA A 34 26.01 -18.05 -12.16
CA ALA A 34 24.90 -18.71 -11.49
C ALA A 34 25.38 -19.51 -10.27
N GLY A 35 24.71 -19.33 -9.12
CA GLY A 35 24.89 -20.14 -7.91
C GLY A 35 23.54 -20.64 -7.41
N THR A 36 23.31 -21.95 -7.58
CA THR A 36 22.09 -22.68 -7.23
C THR A 36 21.99 -22.94 -5.72
N LEU A 37 20.79 -22.77 -5.17
CA LEU A 37 20.38 -23.15 -3.80
C LEU A 37 20.03 -24.64 -3.73
N THR A 38 20.47 -25.34 -2.68
CA THR A 38 19.84 -26.57 -2.18
C THR A 38 19.95 -26.63 -0.65
N VAL A 39 18.81 -26.68 0.06
CA VAL A 39 18.71 -27.04 1.47
C VAL A 39 17.64 -28.13 1.59
N ALA A 40 18.00 -29.19 2.30
CA ALA A 40 17.31 -30.48 2.36
C ALA A 40 16.06 -30.47 3.27
N HIS A 41 15.10 -31.31 2.89
CA HIS A 41 13.96 -31.73 3.69
C HIS A 41 14.36 -32.79 4.73
N THR A 42 13.74 -32.75 5.91
CA THR A 42 13.52 -33.92 6.76
C THR A 42 12.05 -33.99 7.18
N ASN A 43 11.41 -35.11 6.84
CA ASN A 43 10.08 -35.51 7.28
C ASN A 43 10.18 -36.21 8.65
N SER A 44 9.18 -35.97 9.52
CA SER A 44 8.75 -36.99 10.48
C SER A 44 7.25 -36.84 10.74
N SER A 45 6.59 -37.99 10.72
CA SER A 45 5.15 -38.26 10.74
C SER A 45 4.62 -38.51 12.15
N SER A 46 3.36 -38.13 12.42
CA SER A 46 2.42 -38.97 13.20
C SER A 46 0.97 -38.49 13.07
N SER A 47 0.09 -39.47 12.92
CA SER A 47 -1.37 -39.43 12.77
C SER A 47 -2.08 -39.54 14.13
N THR A 48 -3.35 -39.11 14.21
CA THR A 48 -4.45 -39.84 14.89
C THR A 48 -5.82 -39.18 14.66
N GLU A 49 -6.83 -40.03 14.48
CA GLU A 49 -8.25 -39.77 14.20
C GLU A 49 -9.10 -39.66 15.50
N GLY A 50 -10.32 -39.15 15.41
CA GLY A 50 -11.37 -39.29 16.44
C GLY A 50 -12.69 -38.59 16.12
N GLU A 51 -13.81 -39.29 16.30
CA GLU A 51 -15.13 -39.13 15.67
C GLU A 51 -16.19 -38.25 16.39
N ASN A 52 -17.15 -37.74 15.59
CA ASN A 52 -18.60 -37.50 15.76
C ASN A 52 -19.27 -37.29 17.15
N THR A 53 -20.20 -36.31 17.24
CA THR A 53 -21.67 -36.49 17.46
C THR A 53 -22.45 -35.16 17.52
N SER A 54 -23.74 -35.28 17.20
CA SER A 54 -24.80 -34.30 16.86
C SER A 54 -25.41 -33.47 18.00
N GLY A 55 -26.00 -32.30 17.67
CA GLY A 55 -27.04 -31.66 18.49
C GLY A 55 -27.69 -30.41 17.84
N PHE A 56 -29.01 -30.45 17.63
CA PHE A 56 -29.88 -29.42 17.06
C PHE A 56 -30.37 -28.40 18.10
N CYS A 57 -30.38 -27.08 17.78
CA CYS A 57 -31.43 -26.09 18.12
C CYS A 57 -31.08 -24.69 17.56
N GLY A 58 -32.07 -23.96 17.05
CA GLY A 58 -31.90 -22.73 16.26
C GLY A 58 -31.99 -21.38 16.99
N SER A 59 -31.90 -20.35 16.15
CA SER A 59 -32.12 -18.91 16.39
C SER A 59 -30.93 -18.10 16.94
N ILE A 60 -30.13 -17.60 16.01
CA ILE A 60 -29.78 -16.20 15.68
C ILE A 60 -28.81 -16.38 14.51
N THR A 61 -29.01 -15.78 13.34
CA THR A 61 -27.94 -15.72 12.33
C THR A 61 -26.87 -14.75 12.85
N GLN A 62 -26.12 -15.24 13.82
CA GLN A 62 -24.85 -14.67 14.25
C GLN A 62 -23.97 -14.75 13.02
N VAL A 63 -23.61 -13.60 12.46
CA VAL A 63 -22.37 -13.51 11.70
C VAL A 63 -21.32 -14.05 12.66
N GLY A 64 -20.88 -15.28 12.41
CA GLY A 64 -19.94 -15.97 13.30
C GLY A 64 -18.70 -15.11 13.49
N SER A 65 -17.91 -15.43 14.50
CA SER A 65 -16.60 -14.82 14.81
C SER A 65 -15.54 -15.05 13.71
N ALA A 66 -15.95 -15.15 12.44
CA ALA A 66 -15.10 -15.24 11.29
C ALA A 66 -14.31 -13.93 11.15
N MET A 67 -13.00 -14.04 11.28
CA MET A 67 -12.07 -12.92 11.06
C MET A 67 -12.03 -12.49 9.57
N ASN A 68 -12.59 -13.31 8.67
CA ASN A 68 -12.62 -13.08 7.23
C ASN A 68 -13.92 -13.67 6.63
N LEU A 69 -14.73 -12.82 6.00
CA LEU A 69 -15.97 -13.17 5.29
C LEU A 69 -15.79 -13.16 3.76
N ILE A 70 -14.55 -12.99 3.26
CA ILE A 70 -14.25 -13.05 1.83
C ILE A 70 -14.23 -14.52 1.39
N PRO A 71 -15.11 -14.94 0.46
CA PRO A 71 -15.11 -16.31 -0.03
C PRO A 71 -13.90 -16.60 -0.92
N GLU A 72 -13.53 -17.87 -1.07
CA GLU A 72 -12.48 -18.29 -2.02
C GLU A 72 -12.86 -17.92 -3.47
N ASP A 73 -14.13 -18.12 -3.82
CA ASP A 73 -14.72 -17.75 -5.09
C ASP A 73 -15.90 -16.79 -4.90
N GLY A 74 -15.88 -15.67 -5.63
CA GLY A 74 -16.90 -14.63 -5.56
C GLY A 74 -16.49 -13.38 -4.79
N LEU A 75 -17.49 -12.59 -4.40
CA LEU A 75 -17.34 -11.32 -3.68
C LEU A 75 -17.80 -11.48 -2.22
N PRO A 76 -17.25 -10.68 -1.28
CA PRO A 76 -17.75 -10.66 0.09
C PRO A 76 -19.20 -10.16 0.15
N PRO A 77 -19.92 -10.41 1.27
CA PRO A 77 -21.27 -9.92 1.48
C PRO A 77 -21.37 -8.40 1.30
N ILE A 78 -22.52 -7.92 0.80
CA ILE A 78 -22.81 -6.49 0.63
C ILE A 78 -23.97 -6.04 1.52
N LEU A 79 -23.87 -4.83 2.07
CA LEU A 79 -24.97 -4.17 2.79
C LEU A 79 -25.82 -3.35 1.81
N ILE A 80 -27.12 -3.65 1.80
CA ILE A 80 -28.12 -2.96 0.99
C ILE A 80 -28.98 -2.10 1.93
N SER A 81 -29.05 -0.80 1.67
CA SER A 81 -29.96 0.10 2.38
C SER A 81 -31.40 -0.25 2.03
N THR A 82 -32.25 -0.53 3.03
CA THR A 82 -33.67 -0.84 2.81
C THR A 82 -34.52 0.42 2.59
N GLY A 83 -33.90 1.60 2.58
CA GLY A 83 -34.58 2.90 2.49
C GLY A 83 -35.07 3.44 3.84
N VAL A 84 -34.99 2.62 4.91
CA VAL A 84 -35.24 3.03 6.28
C VAL A 84 -33.90 3.29 6.97
N LYS A 85 -33.72 4.48 7.54
CA LYS A 85 -32.45 4.88 8.16
C LYS A 85 -32.08 3.93 9.31
N GLY A 86 -30.97 3.22 9.16
CA GLY A 86 -30.45 2.29 10.16
C GLY A 86 -30.89 0.84 9.97
N ASP A 87 -31.71 0.55 8.95
CA ASP A 87 -32.07 -0.80 8.56
C ASP A 87 -31.30 -1.21 7.29
N TYR A 88 -30.59 -2.33 7.38
CA TYR A 88 -29.71 -2.82 6.34
C TYR A 88 -29.97 -4.31 6.10
N ALA A 89 -30.18 -4.67 4.84
CA ALA A 89 -30.19 -6.06 4.42
C ALA A 89 -28.77 -6.51 4.06
N VAL A 90 -28.43 -7.75 4.36
CA VAL A 90 -27.17 -8.37 3.97
C VAL A 90 -27.43 -9.32 2.80
N GLU A 91 -26.81 -9.07 1.65
CA GLU A 91 -26.74 -10.05 0.56
C GLU A 91 -25.41 -10.80 0.67
N GLU A 92 -25.45 -12.08 1.07
CA GLU A 92 -24.25 -12.86 1.41
C GLU A 92 -23.35 -13.19 0.21
N ARG A 93 -23.93 -13.38 -0.98
CA ARG A 93 -23.20 -13.76 -2.20
C ARG A 93 -23.63 -12.91 -3.39
N PRO A 94 -23.20 -11.63 -3.44
CA PRO A 94 -23.62 -10.75 -4.51
C PRO A 94 -23.05 -11.18 -5.86
N SER A 95 -23.89 -11.11 -6.89
CA SER A 95 -23.44 -11.42 -8.25
C SER A 95 -22.50 -10.35 -8.78
N GLN A 96 -21.35 -10.76 -9.33
CA GLN A 96 -20.36 -9.81 -9.84
C GLN A 96 -20.92 -8.92 -10.95
N MET A 97 -21.79 -9.45 -11.81
CA MET A 97 -22.42 -8.67 -12.88
C MET A 97 -23.29 -7.53 -12.32
N SER A 98 -24.11 -7.80 -11.30
CA SER A 98 -24.96 -6.76 -10.69
C SER A 98 -24.13 -5.72 -9.97
N VAL A 99 -23.09 -6.14 -9.23
CA VAL A 99 -22.17 -5.23 -8.54
C VAL A 99 -21.46 -4.31 -9.54
N MET A 100 -20.94 -4.86 -10.64
CA MET A 100 -20.28 -4.06 -11.68
C MET A 100 -21.25 -3.06 -12.31
N GLN A 101 -22.48 -3.49 -12.63
CA GLN A 101 -23.51 -2.61 -13.17
C GLN A 101 -23.82 -1.43 -12.23
N GLN A 102 -24.03 -1.69 -10.93
CA GLN A 102 -24.30 -0.64 -9.95
C GLN A 102 -23.13 0.34 -9.80
N LEU A 103 -21.89 -0.15 -9.89
CA LEU A 103 -20.69 0.70 -9.84
C LEU A 103 -20.54 1.56 -11.11
N GLU A 104 -20.95 1.04 -12.26
CA GLU A 104 -20.93 1.76 -13.54
C GLU A 104 -22.07 2.76 -13.70
N ASP A 105 -23.25 2.46 -13.14
CA ASP A 105 -24.41 3.37 -13.11
C ASP A 105 -24.12 4.67 -12.33
N GLY A 106 -23.08 4.65 -11.48
CA GLY A 106 -22.49 5.87 -10.93
C GLY A 106 -23.31 6.54 -9.83
N GLY A 107 -24.01 5.75 -9.01
CA GLY A 107 -24.79 6.24 -7.87
C GLY A 107 -24.01 7.15 -6.90
N PRO A 108 -24.70 8.01 -6.13
CA PRO A 108 -24.05 8.93 -5.20
C PRO A 108 -23.35 8.19 -4.05
N ASP A 109 -23.91 7.08 -3.59
CA ASP A 109 -23.38 6.30 -2.46
C ASP A 109 -22.45 5.18 -2.92
N PRO A 110 -21.38 4.88 -2.16
CA PRO A 110 -20.51 3.75 -2.45
C PRO A 110 -21.19 2.42 -2.09
N LEU A 111 -20.81 1.34 -2.75
CA LEU A 111 -21.20 -0.02 -2.35
C LEU A 111 -20.44 -0.43 -1.10
N VAL A 112 -21.11 -1.04 -0.13
CA VAL A 112 -20.53 -1.35 1.19
C VAL A 112 -20.38 -2.86 1.37
N PHE A 113 -19.15 -3.35 1.33
CA PHE A 113 -18.81 -4.75 1.53
C PHE A 113 -18.45 -5.04 2.99
N VAL A 114 -18.86 -6.20 3.49
CA VAL A 114 -18.57 -6.69 4.84
C VAL A 114 -17.39 -7.65 4.77
N LEU A 115 -16.22 -7.24 5.28
CA LEU A 115 -15.01 -8.07 5.26
C LEU A 115 -14.91 -8.96 6.51
N ASN A 116 -15.35 -8.45 7.65
CA ASN A 116 -15.67 -9.20 8.87
C ASN A 116 -16.69 -8.39 9.70
N ALA A 117 -17.06 -8.87 10.88
CA ALA A 117 -18.07 -8.22 11.73
C ALA A 117 -17.71 -6.77 12.14
N ASN A 118 -16.43 -6.40 12.12
CA ASN A 118 -15.91 -5.10 12.58
C ASN A 118 -15.21 -4.30 11.48
N LEU A 119 -15.12 -4.82 10.25
CA LEU A 119 -14.40 -4.20 9.14
C LEU A 119 -15.25 -4.21 7.88
N LEU A 120 -15.53 -3.00 7.38
CA LEU A 120 -16.23 -2.76 6.12
C LEU A 120 -15.28 -2.15 5.09
N ALA A 121 -15.56 -2.40 3.82
CA ALA A 121 -14.91 -1.74 2.69
C ALA A 121 -15.95 -1.09 1.78
N MET A 122 -15.84 0.21 1.57
CA MET A 122 -16.70 0.96 0.66
C MET A 122 -16.00 1.13 -0.68
N VAL A 123 -16.71 0.83 -1.78
CA VAL A 123 -16.18 0.83 -3.14
C VAL A 123 -17.01 1.74 -4.04
N LYS A 124 -16.32 2.62 -4.79
CA LYS A 124 -16.94 3.50 -5.78
C LYS A 124 -16.02 3.73 -6.97
N ILE A 125 -16.57 3.86 -8.18
CA ILE A 125 -15.81 4.36 -9.33
C ILE A 125 -15.85 5.90 -9.31
N VAL A 126 -14.68 6.53 -9.37
CA VAL A 126 -14.52 7.98 -9.34
C VAL A 126 -13.67 8.46 -10.51
N ASN A 127 -13.83 9.73 -10.90
CA ASN A 127 -12.90 10.40 -11.79
C ASN A 127 -11.96 11.29 -10.96
N TYR A 128 -10.74 10.81 -10.70
CA TYR A 128 -9.76 11.50 -9.88
C TYR A 128 -8.61 12.02 -10.75
N VAL A 129 -8.45 13.34 -10.84
CA VAL A 129 -7.38 14.00 -11.62
C VAL A 129 -7.34 13.47 -13.08
N ASN A 130 -8.51 13.48 -13.72
CA ASN A 130 -8.72 12.99 -15.09
C ASN A 130 -8.41 11.49 -15.29
N ARG A 131 -8.63 10.67 -14.25
CA ARG A 131 -8.45 9.21 -14.29
C ARG A 131 -9.67 8.52 -13.71
N LYS A 132 -10.21 7.54 -14.45
CA LYS A 132 -11.18 6.60 -13.90
C LYS A 132 -10.46 5.69 -12.90
N CYS A 133 -10.87 5.74 -11.64
CA CYS A 133 -10.27 5.00 -10.54
C CYS A 133 -11.33 4.23 -9.77
N TRP A 134 -10.97 3.03 -9.32
CA TRP A 134 -11.62 2.40 -8.19
C TRP A 134 -11.19 3.11 -6.91
N CYS A 135 -12.14 3.66 -6.16
CA CYS A 135 -11.94 4.20 -4.82
C CYS A 135 -12.40 3.16 -3.80
N PHE A 136 -11.44 2.61 -3.07
CA PHE A 136 -11.68 1.75 -1.92
C PHE A 136 -11.40 2.55 -0.66
N THR A 137 -12.29 2.45 0.33
CA THR A 137 -12.10 3.03 1.66
C THR A 137 -12.49 2.03 2.71
N THR A 138 -11.84 2.04 3.87
CA THR A 138 -12.20 1.17 4.99
C THR A 138 -13.05 1.90 6.02
N LYS A 139 -13.82 1.13 6.79
CA LYS A 139 -14.45 1.56 8.04
C LYS A 139 -14.34 0.45 9.06
N GLY A 140 -13.69 0.73 10.19
CA GLY A 140 -13.43 -0.23 11.27
C GLY A 140 -11.98 -0.25 11.75
N MET A 141 -11.04 0.32 10.99
CA MET A 141 -9.61 0.34 11.35
C MET A 141 -9.37 1.13 12.65
N HIS A 142 -10.15 2.19 12.90
CA HIS A 142 -10.03 2.99 14.13
C HIS A 142 -10.21 2.15 15.40
N ALA A 143 -11.05 1.11 15.36
CA ALA A 143 -11.31 0.23 16.50
C ALA A 143 -10.07 -0.58 16.92
N VAL A 144 -9.09 -0.71 16.02
CA VAL A 144 -7.82 -1.42 16.25
C VAL A 144 -6.61 -0.47 16.24
N GLY A 145 -6.84 0.84 16.44
CA GLY A 145 -5.78 1.85 16.55
C GLY A 145 -5.11 2.21 15.22
N GLN A 146 -5.67 1.78 14.09
CA GLN A 146 -5.16 2.01 12.74
C GLN A 146 -5.96 3.12 12.06
N ALA A 147 -5.30 4.01 11.32
CA ALA A 147 -6.02 5.00 10.49
C ALA A 147 -6.81 4.30 9.37
N GLU A 148 -7.95 4.86 8.97
CA GLU A 148 -8.69 4.28 7.83
C GLU A 148 -7.85 4.37 6.54
N ILE A 149 -7.98 3.36 5.68
CA ILE A 149 -7.16 3.23 4.49
C ILE A 149 -7.99 3.59 3.26
N VAL A 150 -7.43 4.45 2.41
CA VAL A 150 -7.99 4.84 1.12
C VAL A 150 -7.06 4.33 0.02
N ILE A 151 -7.59 3.61 -0.96
CA ILE A 151 -6.85 3.17 -2.15
C ILE A 151 -7.60 3.65 -3.39
N LEU A 152 -6.97 4.56 -4.13
CA LEU A 152 -7.42 4.96 -5.47
C LEU A 152 -6.66 4.14 -6.51
N LEU A 153 -7.26 3.06 -7.01
CA LEU A 153 -6.62 2.19 -8.00
C LEU A 153 -7.10 2.57 -9.41
N GLN A 154 -6.19 3.02 -10.27
CA GLN A 154 -6.54 3.34 -11.66
C GLN A 154 -7.15 2.11 -12.36
N CYS A 155 -8.30 2.30 -13.01
CA CYS A 155 -8.96 1.26 -13.77
C CYS A 155 -8.10 0.84 -14.96
N LEU A 156 -8.09 -0.46 -15.25
CA LEU A 156 -7.53 -0.97 -16.49
C LEU A 156 -8.52 -0.70 -17.66
N PRO A 157 -8.05 -0.67 -18.90
CA PRO A 157 -8.93 -0.72 -20.07
C PRO A 157 -9.81 -1.97 -20.00
N ASP A 158 -11.12 -1.81 -20.24
CA ASP A 158 -12.12 -2.90 -20.26
C ASP A 158 -12.11 -3.81 -19.02
N GLU A 159 -11.87 -3.23 -17.84
CA GLU A 159 -11.83 -3.98 -16.58
C GLU A 159 -13.22 -4.50 -16.17
N LYS A 160 -13.45 -5.81 -16.34
CA LYS A 160 -14.77 -6.46 -16.13
C LYS A 160 -14.99 -6.98 -14.70
N CYS A 161 -13.97 -6.93 -13.87
CA CYS A 161 -13.98 -7.53 -12.54
C CYS A 161 -13.50 -6.52 -11.51
N LEU A 162 -14.15 -6.54 -10.34
CA LEU A 162 -13.72 -5.79 -9.18
C LEU A 162 -12.36 -6.34 -8.69
N PRO A 163 -11.35 -5.50 -8.38
CA PRO A 163 -10.04 -5.92 -7.91
C PRO A 163 -10.09 -6.45 -6.45
N ARG A 164 -10.60 -7.68 -6.29
CA ARG A 164 -10.89 -8.32 -4.99
C ARG A 164 -9.70 -8.45 -4.05
N ASP A 165 -8.47 -8.47 -4.58
CA ASP A 165 -7.25 -8.61 -3.77
C ASP A 165 -7.10 -7.49 -2.73
N LEU A 166 -7.68 -6.30 -2.99
CA LEU A 166 -7.70 -5.21 -2.03
C LEU A 166 -8.49 -5.53 -0.75
N PHE A 167 -9.53 -6.36 -0.84
CA PHE A 167 -10.28 -6.80 0.33
C PHE A 167 -9.43 -7.67 1.24
N SER A 168 -8.72 -8.65 0.67
CA SER A 168 -7.79 -9.51 1.42
C SER A 168 -6.67 -8.68 2.05
N HIS A 169 -6.17 -7.67 1.34
CA HIS A 169 -5.19 -6.73 1.87
C HIS A 169 -5.70 -5.95 3.09
N PHE A 170 -6.94 -5.47 3.08
CA PHE A 170 -7.52 -4.80 4.24
C PHE A 170 -7.72 -5.72 5.44
N VAL A 171 -8.15 -6.97 5.22
CA VAL A 171 -8.26 -7.97 6.30
C VAL A 171 -6.88 -8.23 6.94
N GLU A 172 -5.84 -8.33 6.12
CA GLU A 172 -4.47 -8.54 6.62
C GLU A 172 -3.94 -7.34 7.41
N LEU A 173 -4.17 -6.10 6.93
CA LEU A 173 -3.84 -4.89 7.71
C LEU A 173 -4.58 -4.84 9.04
N TYR A 174 -5.86 -5.22 9.07
CA TYR A 174 -6.64 -5.27 10.29
C TYR A 174 -6.09 -6.33 11.27
N ARG A 175 -5.67 -7.50 10.76
CA ARG A 175 -5.04 -8.56 11.55
C ARG A 175 -3.71 -8.11 12.15
N GLU A 176 -2.89 -7.41 11.39
CA GLU A 176 -1.62 -6.84 11.88
C GLU A 176 -1.86 -5.76 12.93
N ALA A 177 -2.86 -4.88 12.73
CA ALA A 177 -3.22 -3.87 13.70
C ALA A 177 -3.71 -4.48 15.04
N LEU A 178 -4.45 -5.60 15.01
CA LEU A 178 -4.88 -6.31 16.21
C LEU A 178 -3.72 -6.79 17.10
N VAL A 179 -2.56 -7.10 16.51
CA VAL A 179 -1.34 -7.50 17.25
C VAL A 179 -0.40 -6.32 17.52
N GLY A 180 -0.84 -5.09 17.23
CA GLY A 180 -0.11 -3.85 17.47
C GLY A 180 0.75 -3.35 16.31
N ASN A 181 0.75 -4.05 15.16
CA ASN A 181 1.50 -3.65 13.97
C ASN A 181 0.65 -2.74 13.08
N VAL A 182 0.62 -1.45 13.43
CA VAL A 182 -0.08 -0.40 12.67
C VAL A 182 0.81 0.21 11.59
N VAL A 183 0.20 0.78 10.53
CA VAL A 183 0.95 1.55 9.51
C VAL A 183 0.70 3.05 9.68
N GLY A 184 1.78 3.82 9.66
CA GLY A 184 1.74 5.27 9.75
C GLY A 184 2.01 5.96 8.42
N ASN A 185 2.04 7.29 8.44
CA ASN A 185 2.52 8.09 7.30
C ASN A 185 3.97 7.69 6.94
N LEU A 186 4.24 7.50 5.65
CA LEU A 186 5.46 6.92 5.09
C LEU A 186 5.75 5.47 5.53
N GLY A 187 4.78 4.81 6.18
CA GLY A 187 4.82 3.38 6.46
C GLY A 187 4.57 2.54 5.21
N HIS A 188 4.72 1.22 5.34
CA HIS A 188 4.55 0.30 4.22
C HIS A 188 3.92 -1.02 4.64
N SER A 189 3.41 -1.75 3.66
CA SER A 189 2.99 -3.15 3.79
C SER A 189 3.41 -3.89 2.53
N PHE A 190 4.03 -5.06 2.67
CA PHE A 190 4.51 -5.85 1.54
C PHE A 190 3.62 -7.04 1.26
N VAL A 191 3.53 -7.41 -0.02
CA VAL A 191 2.78 -8.60 -0.45
C VAL A 191 3.76 -9.67 -0.89
N SER A 192 3.57 -10.90 -0.39
CA SER A 192 4.46 -12.03 -0.64
C SER A 192 4.04 -12.87 -1.85
N GLN A 193 2.76 -12.84 -2.20
CA GLN A 193 2.16 -13.60 -3.31
C GLN A 193 1.85 -12.70 -4.50
N SER A 194 1.36 -13.29 -5.60
CA SER A 194 0.82 -12.51 -6.72
C SER A 194 -0.33 -11.63 -6.22
N PHE A 195 -0.28 -10.35 -6.57
CA PHE A 195 -1.24 -9.35 -6.10
C PHE A 195 -1.68 -8.47 -7.25
N LEU A 196 -2.98 -8.22 -7.40
CA LEU A 196 -3.57 -7.46 -8.50
C LEU A 196 -3.04 -7.94 -9.87
N GLY A 197 -2.98 -9.27 -10.02
CA GLY A 197 -2.54 -9.93 -11.25
C GLY A 197 -1.06 -9.78 -11.60
N SER A 198 -0.17 -9.46 -10.64
CA SER A 198 1.28 -9.40 -10.88
C SER A 198 2.09 -9.88 -9.67
N LYS A 199 3.22 -10.56 -9.95
CA LYS A 199 4.27 -10.86 -8.94
C LYS A 199 5.23 -9.70 -8.71
N GLU A 200 5.18 -8.67 -9.56
CA GLU A 200 6.02 -7.48 -9.49
C GLU A 200 5.41 -6.39 -8.60
N HIS A 201 4.14 -6.50 -8.24
CA HIS A 201 3.53 -5.61 -7.25
C HIS A 201 4.10 -5.96 -5.86
N GLY A 202 4.84 -5.01 -5.27
CA GLY A 202 5.59 -5.23 -4.03
C GLY A 202 4.79 -4.92 -2.77
N GLY A 203 3.72 -4.13 -2.89
CA GLY A 203 2.84 -3.75 -1.77
C GLY A 203 2.44 -2.28 -1.84
N PHE A 204 2.28 -1.64 -0.69
CA PHE A 204 1.83 -0.27 -0.57
C PHE A 204 2.77 0.60 0.27
N LEU A 205 2.92 1.85 -0.15
CA LEU A 205 3.45 2.96 0.65
C LEU A 205 2.27 3.81 1.12
N TYR A 206 2.17 4.10 2.42
CA TYR A 206 1.07 4.88 2.99
C TYR A 206 1.45 6.33 3.16
N VAL A 207 0.57 7.25 2.77
CA VAL A 207 0.81 8.69 2.89
C VAL A 207 -0.41 9.41 3.44
N THR A 208 -0.19 10.41 4.28
CA THR A 208 -1.21 11.38 4.66
C THR A 208 -1.31 12.44 3.55
N PRO A 209 -2.51 12.78 3.05
CA PRO A 209 -2.65 13.81 2.03
C PRO A 209 -2.23 15.18 2.58
N THR A 210 -1.66 16.01 1.72
CA THR A 210 -1.24 17.38 2.05
C THR A 210 -1.83 18.37 1.04
N TYR A 211 -1.17 18.54 -0.10
CA TYR A 211 -1.57 19.50 -1.15
C TYR A 211 -2.35 18.86 -2.29
N GLN A 212 -2.48 17.53 -2.30
CA GLN A 212 -3.19 16.82 -3.36
C GLN A 212 -4.69 17.10 -3.29
N SER A 213 -5.36 17.08 -4.45
CA SER A 213 -6.81 17.24 -4.51
C SER A 213 -7.51 16.11 -3.75
N LEU A 214 -8.58 16.44 -3.05
CA LEU A 214 -9.51 15.49 -2.42
C LEU A 214 -10.93 15.63 -2.99
N GLN A 215 -11.07 16.36 -4.09
CA GLN A 215 -12.35 16.72 -4.68
C GLN A 215 -13.12 15.47 -5.15
N ASP A 216 -14.42 15.47 -4.88
CA ASP A 216 -15.39 14.43 -5.28
C ASP A 216 -15.08 13.01 -4.76
N LEU A 217 -14.24 12.90 -3.73
CA LEU A 217 -13.99 11.64 -3.02
C LEU A 217 -14.93 11.51 -1.82
N VAL A 218 -15.54 10.33 -1.67
CA VAL A 218 -16.26 9.94 -0.45
C VAL A 218 -15.23 9.36 0.52
N LEU A 219 -14.74 10.18 1.43
CA LEU A 219 -13.65 9.82 2.36
C LEU A 219 -14.19 9.32 3.71
N PRO A 220 -13.47 8.42 4.40
CA PRO A 220 -13.83 7.98 5.74
C PRO A 220 -13.59 9.10 6.77
N ALA A 221 -14.00 8.87 8.01
CA ALA A 221 -13.70 9.78 9.12
C ALA A 221 -12.18 9.84 9.37
N GLU A 222 -11.68 11.01 9.73
CA GLU A 222 -10.27 11.18 10.12
C GLU A 222 -9.95 10.41 11.43
N PRO A 223 -8.72 9.88 11.60
CA PRO A 223 -7.61 9.93 10.64
C PRO A 223 -7.72 8.87 9.53
N TYR A 224 -7.26 9.22 8.33
CA TYR A 224 -7.14 8.29 7.19
C TYR A 224 -5.83 8.51 6.40
N MET A 225 -5.40 7.48 5.65
CA MET A 225 -4.19 7.51 4.83
C MET A 225 -4.44 6.90 3.45
N PHE A 226 -3.69 7.36 2.44
CA PHE A 226 -3.72 6.80 1.09
C PHE A 226 -2.65 5.72 0.93
N GLY A 227 -3.06 4.53 0.48
CA GLY A 227 -2.16 3.46 0.06
C GLY A 227 -1.79 3.61 -1.42
N ILE A 228 -0.51 3.83 -1.70
CA ILE A 228 0.05 3.93 -3.06
C ILE A 228 0.75 2.62 -3.42
N LEU A 229 0.29 1.94 -4.48
CA LEU A 229 0.87 0.69 -4.97
C LEU A 229 2.30 0.91 -5.45
N ILE A 230 3.22 0.12 -4.91
CA ILE A 230 4.64 0.14 -5.23
C ILE A 230 5.10 -1.16 -5.90
N GLN A 231 6.14 -1.06 -6.73
CA GLN A 231 6.74 -2.22 -7.40
C GLN A 231 7.75 -2.91 -6.47
N LYS A 232 8.03 -4.18 -6.72
CA LYS A 232 8.91 -5.02 -5.91
C LYS A 232 10.32 -4.43 -5.77
N TRP A 233 10.85 -3.88 -6.86
CA TRP A 233 12.13 -3.16 -6.87
C TRP A 233 12.17 -1.88 -6.02
N GLU A 234 11.01 -1.36 -5.62
CA GLU A 234 10.90 -0.16 -4.79
C GLU A 234 10.77 -0.48 -3.30
N THR A 235 10.54 -1.76 -2.96
CA THR A 235 10.37 -2.21 -1.57
C THR A 235 11.56 -1.89 -0.66
N PRO A 236 12.84 -1.97 -1.10
CA PRO A 236 13.96 -1.56 -0.25
C PRO A 236 13.91 -0.07 0.09
N TRP A 237 13.45 0.78 -0.84
CA TRP A 237 13.29 2.21 -0.61
C TRP A 237 12.12 2.53 0.31
N ALA A 238 11.00 1.83 0.19
CA ALA A 238 9.87 1.95 1.13
C ALA A 238 10.27 1.56 2.56
N LYS A 239 11.18 0.59 2.71
CA LYS A 239 11.67 0.15 4.02
C LYS A 239 12.72 1.09 4.62
N VAL A 240 13.67 1.54 3.80
CA VAL A 240 14.85 2.26 4.29
C VAL A 240 14.67 3.77 4.26
N PHE A 241 14.14 4.32 3.15
CA PHE A 241 14.06 5.77 2.96
C PHE A 241 12.79 6.17 2.19
N PRO A 242 11.60 5.98 2.80
CA PRO A 242 10.30 6.05 2.12
C PRO A 242 9.98 7.43 1.53
N ILE A 243 10.46 8.51 2.17
CA ILE A 243 10.26 9.88 1.68
C ILE A 243 10.82 10.07 0.26
N ARG A 244 11.93 9.39 -0.07
CA ARG A 244 12.52 9.44 -1.42
C ARG A 244 11.63 8.76 -2.44
N LEU A 245 11.06 7.61 -2.11
CA LEU A 245 10.12 6.92 -2.99
C LEU A 245 8.86 7.75 -3.21
N MET A 246 8.30 8.33 -2.13
CA MET A 246 7.16 9.25 -2.20
C MET A 246 7.43 10.42 -3.17
N LEU A 247 8.54 11.14 -2.99
CA LEU A 247 8.89 12.28 -3.84
C LEU A 247 9.21 11.87 -5.28
N ARG A 248 9.85 10.70 -5.48
CA ARG A 248 10.14 10.18 -6.83
C ARG A 248 8.85 9.82 -7.58
N LEU A 249 7.83 9.30 -6.89
CA LEU A 249 6.49 9.11 -7.44
C LEU A 249 5.86 10.46 -7.81
N GLY A 250 6.00 11.48 -6.97
CA GLY A 250 5.54 12.84 -7.29
C GLY A 250 6.18 13.42 -8.55
N ALA A 251 7.49 13.25 -8.71
CA ALA A 251 8.22 13.65 -9.91
C ALA A 251 7.74 12.89 -11.16
N GLU A 252 7.50 11.58 -11.04
CA GLU A 252 7.01 10.76 -12.16
C GLU A 252 5.66 11.24 -12.69
N TYR A 253 4.72 11.47 -11.78
CA TYR A 253 3.35 11.84 -12.12
C TYR A 253 3.10 13.34 -12.17
N ARG A 254 4.14 14.15 -11.91
CA ARG A 254 4.10 15.62 -11.86
C ARG A 254 3.04 16.14 -10.87
N LEU A 255 2.94 15.49 -9.71
CA LEU A 255 2.00 15.83 -8.63
C LEU A 255 2.77 15.98 -7.32
N TYR A 256 2.64 17.14 -6.68
CA TYR A 256 3.34 17.44 -5.43
C TYR A 256 2.51 17.09 -4.18
N PRO A 257 3.11 16.50 -3.14
CA PRO A 257 4.44 15.88 -3.12
C PRO A 257 4.47 14.49 -3.79
N CYS A 258 3.32 13.84 -3.94
CA CYS A 258 3.14 12.55 -4.60
C CYS A 258 1.71 12.38 -5.14
N PRO A 259 1.44 11.46 -6.09
CA PRO A 259 0.07 11.07 -6.43
C PRO A 259 -0.62 10.40 -5.23
N LEU A 260 -1.96 10.48 -5.18
CA LEU A 260 -2.78 9.68 -4.24
C LEU A 260 -3.39 8.43 -4.91
N PHE A 261 -3.14 8.24 -6.21
CA PHE A 261 -3.61 7.08 -6.97
C PHE A 261 -2.49 6.07 -7.24
N SER A 262 -2.91 4.83 -7.43
CA SER A 262 -2.11 3.64 -7.70
C SER A 262 -2.27 3.23 -9.16
N VAL A 263 -1.16 2.91 -9.83
CA VAL A 263 -1.13 2.43 -11.22
C VAL A 263 -0.49 1.06 -11.27
N ARG A 264 -1.26 0.06 -11.73
CA ARG A 264 -0.77 -1.32 -11.92
C ARG A 264 0.16 -1.41 -13.12
N TYR A 265 1.06 -2.39 -13.12
CA TYR A 265 1.96 -2.70 -14.24
C TYR A 265 2.84 -1.54 -14.74
N ARG A 266 3.05 -0.49 -13.94
CA ARG A 266 4.01 0.57 -14.26
C ARG A 266 5.44 0.06 -14.12
N LYS A 267 6.37 0.70 -14.84
CA LYS A 267 7.79 0.43 -14.65
C LYS A 267 8.23 0.82 -13.22
N PRO A 268 9.11 0.04 -12.58
CA PRO A 268 9.71 0.45 -11.33
C PRO A 268 10.52 1.74 -11.50
N LEU A 269 10.47 2.62 -10.49
CA LEU A 269 11.22 3.88 -10.47
C LEU A 269 12.64 3.71 -9.94
N PHE A 270 12.90 2.60 -9.24
CA PHE A 270 14.20 2.19 -8.76
C PHE A 270 14.51 0.79 -9.27
N GLY A 271 15.79 0.52 -9.47
CA GLY A 271 16.33 -0.82 -9.71
C GLY A 271 17.26 -1.22 -8.56
N GLU A 272 18.41 -1.80 -8.89
CA GLU A 272 19.45 -2.10 -7.91
C GLU A 272 19.92 -0.83 -7.18
N THR A 273 20.15 -0.93 -5.86
CA THR A 273 20.55 0.22 -5.02
C THR A 273 21.94 0.76 -5.37
N GLY A 274 22.80 -0.08 -5.97
CA GLY A 274 24.10 0.30 -6.52
C GLY A 274 25.00 1.01 -5.49
N HIS A 275 25.63 2.10 -5.92
CA HIS A 275 26.55 2.91 -5.11
C HIS A 275 25.90 4.19 -4.54
N THR A 276 24.62 4.15 -4.20
CA THR A 276 23.95 5.32 -3.61
C THR A 276 24.58 5.76 -2.29
N ILE A 277 24.67 7.08 -2.07
CA ILE A 277 25.16 7.64 -0.80
C ILE A 277 24.41 7.13 0.43
N ILE A 278 23.15 6.72 0.26
CA ILE A 278 22.33 6.15 1.35
C ILE A 278 22.94 4.86 1.91
N ASN A 279 23.77 4.13 1.16
CA ASN A 279 24.50 2.96 1.68
C ASN A 279 25.46 3.30 2.84
N VAL A 280 25.86 4.57 2.99
CA VAL A 280 26.66 5.03 4.14
C VAL A 280 25.79 5.25 5.37
N LEU A 281 24.49 5.49 5.16
CA LEU A 281 23.54 5.95 6.18
C LEU A 281 22.52 4.87 6.58
N ALA A 282 22.41 3.81 5.78
CA ALA A 282 21.44 2.74 6.00
C ALA A 282 21.90 1.41 5.39
N ASP A 283 21.38 0.32 5.94
CA ASP A 283 21.67 -1.04 5.49
C ASP A 283 20.55 -1.60 4.59
N PHE A 284 20.78 -1.63 3.28
CA PHE A 284 19.87 -2.25 2.32
C PHE A 284 19.98 -3.78 2.24
N ARG A 285 21.00 -4.39 2.85
CA ARG A 285 21.22 -5.84 2.75
C ARG A 285 20.44 -6.60 3.81
N ASN A 286 20.61 -6.22 5.07
CA ASN A 286 19.97 -6.90 6.19
C ASN A 286 18.90 -6.04 6.88
N TYR A 287 18.75 -4.77 6.49
CA TYR A 287 17.81 -3.82 7.10
C TYR A 287 18.01 -3.65 8.60
N GLN A 288 19.27 -3.74 9.06
CA GLN A 288 19.59 -3.66 10.49
C GLN A 288 19.47 -2.23 11.04
N TYR A 289 19.71 -1.22 10.21
CA TYR A 289 19.62 0.18 10.60
C TYR A 289 19.23 1.06 9.41
N THR A 290 18.65 2.21 9.74
CA THR A 290 18.39 3.32 8.81
C THR A 290 18.70 4.64 9.51
N LEU A 291 18.55 5.76 8.80
CA LEU A 291 18.66 7.10 9.36
C LEU A 291 17.70 7.26 10.54
N PRO A 292 18.17 7.75 11.70
CA PRO A 292 17.29 8.16 12.78
C PRO A 292 16.31 9.23 12.29
N VAL A 293 15.02 9.06 12.59
CA VAL A 293 13.96 9.99 12.20
C VAL A 293 13.35 10.57 13.46
N VAL A 294 13.45 11.90 13.61
CA VAL A 294 12.72 12.67 14.63
C VAL A 294 11.42 13.15 14.03
N GLN A 295 10.29 12.77 14.62
CA GLN A 295 8.98 13.06 14.02
C GLN A 295 8.71 14.57 13.98
N GLY A 296 8.49 15.10 12.79
CA GLY A 296 8.26 16.54 12.54
C GLY A 296 9.53 17.36 12.35
N LEU A 297 10.72 16.76 12.41
CA LEU A 297 11.96 17.44 12.00
C LEU A 297 11.94 17.70 10.50
N VAL A 298 12.24 18.94 10.11
CA VAL A 298 12.36 19.34 8.70
C VAL A 298 13.68 20.07 8.43
N VAL A 299 14.17 19.94 7.20
CA VAL A 299 15.36 20.63 6.71
C VAL A 299 14.93 21.64 5.65
N ASP A 300 14.98 22.92 6.00
CA ASP A 300 14.65 24.03 5.11
C ASP A 300 15.93 24.52 4.42
N MET A 301 15.83 24.70 3.10
CA MET A 301 16.91 25.24 2.28
C MET A 301 16.44 26.50 1.57
N GLU A 302 17.08 27.62 1.88
CA GLU A 302 16.85 28.95 1.30
C GLU A 302 18.16 29.46 0.67
N VAL A 303 18.09 30.57 -0.08
CA VAL A 303 19.27 31.20 -0.67
C VAL A 303 20.27 31.59 0.44
N ARG A 304 21.43 30.91 0.46
CA ARG A 304 22.51 31.08 1.45
C ARG A 304 22.17 30.68 2.90
N LYS A 305 21.11 29.91 3.11
CA LYS A 305 20.70 29.49 4.46
C LYS A 305 20.13 28.07 4.45
N THR A 306 20.64 27.24 5.35
CA THR A 306 20.08 25.91 5.65
C THR A 306 19.65 25.92 7.11
N SER A 307 18.43 25.48 7.39
CA SER A 307 17.87 25.46 8.75
C SER A 307 17.31 24.09 9.06
N ILE A 308 17.72 23.50 10.18
CA ILE A 308 17.14 22.27 10.71
C ILE A 308 16.16 22.69 11.79
N LYS A 309 14.87 22.46 11.54
CA LYS A 309 13.79 22.79 12.49
C LYS A 309 13.40 21.52 13.22
N ILE A 310 13.59 21.51 14.53
CA ILE A 310 13.28 20.38 15.41
C ILE A 310 12.11 20.79 16.30
N PRO A 311 11.01 20.02 16.36
CA PRO A 311 9.89 20.34 17.24
C PRO A 311 10.32 20.31 18.72
N SER A 312 9.90 21.31 19.50
CA SER A 312 10.32 21.44 20.90
C SER A 312 9.87 20.29 21.80
N ASN A 313 8.79 19.60 21.43
CA ASN A 313 8.27 18.42 22.13
C ASN A 313 8.97 17.09 21.72
N ARG A 314 10.11 17.16 21.03
CA ARG A 314 10.88 16.02 20.54
C ARG A 314 12.33 16.00 21.04
N TYR A 315 12.63 16.71 22.14
CA TYR A 315 13.99 16.83 22.68
C TYR A 315 14.65 15.48 23.04
N ASN A 316 13.86 14.49 23.46
CA ASN A 316 14.38 13.18 23.88
C ASN A 316 14.63 12.20 22.71
N GLU A 317 14.04 12.45 21.53
CA GLU A 317 14.22 11.64 20.32
C GLU A 317 15.55 11.98 19.64
#